data_AF-A0A3M1SY73-F1
#
_entry.id   AF-A0A3M1SY73-F1
#
_cell.length_a   1.000
_cell.length_b   1.000
_cell.length_c   1.000
_cell.angle_alpha   90.00
_cell.angle_beta   90.00
_cell.angle_gamma   90.00
#
_symmetry.space_group_name_H-M   'P 1'
#
loop_
_entity.id
_entity.type
_entity.pdbx_description
1 polymer ?
#
loop_
_entity_poly.entity_id
_entity_poly.type
_entity_poly.pdbx_seq_one_letter_code
_entity_poly.pdbx_strand_id
1 'polypeptide(L)'
;MRKCLEIADIYLDSYPYSGAASALDPLKVHLPIVTMEGRELRHRQSAALLKELQIPDLIARSESEYIQLAVSLGTNPQLRQQKRMDIQQKMRQTPQFLDSRSYSEKMGALFQKLFREWQSPGSKLTIKSNVSQFPTQIGRIEEDRSPLTPQLLDRLSGCLNLYQIDPSDRTTISELMPLRRKLAEHLLTITPHELENLYQSEVGKAYRALLKSGIQKQPNDNNDGLFVQQLTQQGVGLTNPQAVNALMGAMLYYAPGTLKVQNYRDRLPKWLIEDYEQVFESDISTSSSSQPQVANSPEISNLPQLSIEFLNRLLGCVNLYEIDPSEPSIISELHQLRRQLSEYWLKVPTDGLETLYKAEVGRRYQALLKSGFQKESIPETDRTFVQEITQIASSSAHPQSLNAMLAAMLYYTPSQLKIQNARDRLPGWLIEDYERVFEQL
;
A
#
# COMPACT_ATOMS: atom_id res chain seq x y z
N MET A 1 2.50 21.97 -15.87
CA MET A 1 3.08 20.74 -16.44
C MET A 1 3.38 20.83 -17.94
N ARG A 2 2.40 21.07 -18.84
CA ARG A 2 2.66 21.10 -20.31
C ARG A 2 3.74 22.07 -20.79
N LYS A 3 3.81 23.30 -20.27
CA LYS A 3 4.87 24.26 -20.61
C LYS A 3 6.29 23.75 -20.30
N CYS A 4 6.44 22.91 -19.26
CA CYS A 4 7.73 22.31 -18.94
C CYS A 4 8.13 21.23 -19.94
N LEU A 5 7.16 20.56 -20.58
CA LEU A 5 7.44 19.55 -21.60
C LEU A 5 7.85 20.17 -22.94
N GLU A 6 7.44 21.41 -23.23
CA GLU A 6 7.81 22.12 -24.47
C GLU A 6 9.31 22.45 -24.56
N ILE A 7 9.97 22.60 -23.40
CA ILE A 7 11.41 22.85 -23.29
C ILE A 7 12.24 21.57 -23.13
N ALA A 8 11.59 20.40 -23.05
CA ALA A 8 12.29 19.11 -22.95
C ALA A 8 12.67 18.58 -24.32
N ASP A 9 13.73 17.74 -24.37
CA ASP A 9 14.23 17.10 -25.59
C ASP A 9 13.70 15.67 -25.79
N ILE A 10 13.53 14.93 -24.69
CA ILE A 10 13.12 13.51 -24.68
C ILE A 10 12.27 13.26 -23.43
N TYR A 11 11.25 12.44 -23.55
CA TYR A 11 10.51 11.89 -22.42
C TYR A 11 10.93 10.44 -22.17
N LEU A 12 11.41 10.16 -20.97
CA LEU A 12 11.76 8.81 -20.54
C LEU A 12 10.58 8.21 -19.80
N ASP A 13 9.91 7.24 -20.42
CA ASP A 13 8.76 6.56 -19.83
C ASP A 13 9.20 5.56 -18.77
N SER A 14 8.41 5.43 -17.71
CA SER A 14 8.69 4.52 -16.61
C SER A 14 8.39 3.06 -16.98
N TYR A 15 9.14 2.15 -16.38
CA TYR A 15 8.91 0.70 -16.43
C TYR A 15 9.05 0.15 -15.01
N PRO A 16 8.24 -0.84 -14.57
CA PRO A 16 7.24 -1.60 -15.32
C PRO A 16 5.91 -0.85 -15.54
N TYR A 17 5.68 0.25 -14.84
CA TYR A 17 4.45 1.02 -14.97
C TYR A 17 4.58 2.07 -16.08
N SER A 18 4.21 1.70 -17.31
CA SER A 18 4.24 2.63 -18.44
C SER A 18 3.18 3.72 -18.31
N GLY A 19 3.50 4.91 -18.80
CA GLY A 19 2.56 6.02 -18.87
C GLY A 19 1.35 5.69 -19.73
N ALA A 20 0.16 6.03 -19.24
CA ALA A 20 -1.07 6.05 -20.03
C ALA A 20 -1.45 7.48 -20.36
N ALA A 21 -2.16 8.15 -19.45
CA ALA A 21 -2.50 9.55 -19.60
C ALA A 21 -1.24 10.45 -19.60
N SER A 22 -0.23 10.10 -18.81
CA SER A 22 1.02 10.85 -18.72
C SER A 22 1.84 10.83 -20.02
N ALA A 23 1.73 9.78 -20.84
CA ALA A 23 2.40 9.69 -22.14
C ALA A 23 1.72 10.52 -23.24
N LEU A 24 0.44 10.89 -23.06
CA LEU A 24 -0.29 11.72 -24.04
C LEU A 24 0.20 13.17 -24.07
N ASP A 25 0.55 13.75 -22.93
CA ASP A 25 0.99 15.15 -22.85
C ASP A 25 2.34 15.39 -23.61
N PRO A 26 3.37 14.54 -23.47
CA PRO A 26 4.58 14.56 -24.29
C PRO A 26 4.29 14.44 -25.80
N LEU A 27 3.42 13.50 -26.21
CA LEU A 27 3.06 13.33 -27.62
C LEU A 27 2.36 14.58 -28.19
N LYS A 28 1.52 15.26 -27.39
CA LYS A 28 0.84 16.50 -27.80
C LYS A 28 1.79 17.67 -28.05
N VAL A 29 2.95 17.69 -27.38
CA VAL A 29 4.03 18.67 -27.65
C VAL A 29 5.12 18.11 -28.57
N HIS A 30 4.86 16.93 -29.15
CA HIS A 30 5.70 16.23 -30.13
C HIS A 30 7.03 15.72 -29.58
N LEU A 31 7.11 15.51 -28.28
CA LEU A 31 8.31 15.07 -27.59
C LEU A 31 8.57 13.57 -27.87
N PRO A 32 9.76 13.18 -28.37
CA PRO A 32 10.12 11.76 -28.48
C PRO A 32 10.03 11.05 -27.14
N ILE A 33 9.32 9.93 -27.10
CA ILE A 33 9.20 9.07 -25.91
C ILE A 33 10.11 7.88 -26.09
N VAL A 34 10.87 7.53 -25.05
CA VAL A 34 11.55 6.22 -24.94
C VAL A 34 10.74 5.37 -23.97
N THR A 35 10.27 4.21 -24.40
CA THR A 35 9.51 3.26 -23.56
C THR A 35 10.05 1.85 -23.73
N MET A 36 9.75 0.97 -22.77
CA MET A 36 10.08 -0.46 -22.85
C MET A 36 8.80 -1.29 -22.82
N GLU A 37 8.59 -2.12 -23.84
CA GLU A 37 7.42 -2.99 -23.90
C GLU A 37 7.64 -4.28 -23.10
N GLY A 38 6.78 -4.55 -22.11
CA GLY A 38 6.74 -5.82 -21.38
C GLY A 38 5.58 -6.73 -21.79
N ARG A 39 5.36 -7.80 -21.02
CA ARG A 39 4.29 -8.78 -21.28
C ARG A 39 2.93 -8.36 -20.70
N GLU A 40 2.93 -7.63 -19.59
CA GLU A 40 1.72 -7.22 -18.89
C GLU A 40 1.09 -5.96 -19.48
N LEU A 41 -0.23 -5.81 -19.34
CA LEU A 41 -0.97 -4.65 -19.86
C LEU A 41 -0.34 -3.30 -19.45
N ARG A 42 0.07 -3.18 -18.18
CA ARG A 42 0.67 -1.96 -17.63
C ARG A 42 2.05 -1.63 -18.19
N HIS A 43 2.73 -2.60 -18.82
CA HIS A 43 4.04 -2.40 -19.43
C HIS A 43 3.92 -1.94 -20.89
N ARG A 44 2.69 -1.84 -21.42
CA ARG A 44 2.43 -1.76 -22.87
C ARG A 44 1.65 -0.51 -23.26
N GLN A 45 1.35 0.39 -22.32
CA GLN A 45 0.45 1.51 -22.58
C GLN A 45 1.11 2.53 -23.53
N SER A 46 2.28 3.08 -23.19
CA SER A 46 3.05 3.95 -24.10
C SER A 46 3.45 3.24 -25.39
N ALA A 47 3.85 1.97 -25.31
CA ALA A 47 4.20 1.18 -26.49
C ALA A 47 3.02 1.03 -27.46
N ALA A 48 1.79 0.85 -26.96
CA ALA A 48 0.59 0.80 -27.78
C ALA A 48 0.32 2.14 -28.48
N LEU A 49 0.52 3.27 -27.79
CA LEU A 49 0.40 4.60 -28.39
C LEU A 49 1.41 4.80 -29.52
N LEU A 50 2.67 4.44 -29.31
CA LEU A 50 3.73 4.55 -30.33
C LEU A 50 3.50 3.61 -31.52
N LYS A 51 2.95 2.41 -31.29
CA LYS A 51 2.55 1.49 -32.36
C LYS A 51 1.40 2.05 -33.19
N GLU A 52 0.40 2.64 -32.56
CA GLU A 52 -0.71 3.31 -33.27
C GLU A 52 -0.18 4.50 -34.11
N LEU A 53 0.80 5.24 -33.60
CA LEU A 53 1.50 6.30 -34.35
C LEU A 53 2.44 5.76 -35.44
N GLN A 54 2.65 4.44 -35.51
CA GLN A 54 3.60 3.77 -36.42
C GLN A 54 5.05 4.19 -36.21
N ILE A 55 5.47 4.37 -34.95
CA ILE A 55 6.83 4.74 -34.55
C ILE A 55 7.38 3.68 -33.56
N PRO A 56 7.52 2.41 -34.00
CA PRO A 56 7.93 1.32 -33.10
C PRO A 56 9.41 1.37 -32.72
N ASP A 57 10.23 2.16 -33.41
CA ASP A 57 11.66 2.29 -33.14
C ASP A 57 11.99 3.15 -31.91
N LEU A 58 10.95 3.68 -31.27
CA LEU A 58 11.00 4.31 -29.94
C LEU A 58 10.65 3.34 -28.79
N ILE A 59 10.49 2.05 -29.10
CA ILE A 59 10.11 1.00 -28.15
C ILE A 59 11.27 0.03 -27.96
N ALA A 60 11.89 0.06 -26.79
CA ALA A 60 12.92 -0.88 -26.39
C ALA A 60 12.33 -2.23 -25.95
N ARG A 61 13.10 -3.31 -26.12
CA ARG A 61 12.73 -4.68 -25.70
C ARG A 61 13.52 -5.18 -24.50
N SER A 62 14.50 -4.41 -24.06
CA SER A 62 15.32 -4.68 -22.88
C SER A 62 15.82 -3.37 -22.26
N GLU A 63 16.27 -3.45 -21.01
CA GLU A 63 16.87 -2.30 -20.32
C GLU A 63 18.08 -1.74 -21.08
N SER A 64 18.93 -2.63 -21.62
CA SER A 64 20.07 -2.21 -22.44
C SER A 64 19.64 -1.45 -23.70
N GLU A 65 18.60 -1.92 -24.40
CA GLU A 65 18.06 -1.21 -25.56
C GLU A 65 17.44 0.13 -25.17
N TYR A 66 16.77 0.20 -24.01
CA TYR A 66 16.19 1.44 -23.50
C TYR A 66 17.27 2.49 -23.26
N ILE A 67 18.35 2.12 -22.56
CA ILE A 67 19.49 2.99 -22.29
C ILE A 67 20.15 3.44 -23.60
N GLN A 68 20.39 2.50 -24.53
CA GLN A 68 21.01 2.82 -25.82
C GLN A 68 20.14 3.79 -26.64
N LEU A 69 18.82 3.58 -26.66
CA LEU A 69 17.88 4.45 -27.37
C LEU A 69 17.83 5.85 -26.73
N ALA A 70 17.76 5.92 -25.39
CA ALA A 70 17.79 7.19 -24.66
C ALA A 70 19.08 7.97 -24.91
N VAL A 71 20.25 7.30 -24.87
CA VAL A 71 21.55 7.92 -25.17
C VAL A 71 21.63 8.35 -26.63
N SER A 72 21.18 7.51 -27.56
CA SER A 72 21.18 7.83 -29.00
C SER A 72 20.36 9.08 -29.28
N LEU A 73 19.15 9.18 -28.73
CA LEU A 73 18.35 10.39 -28.83
C LEU A 73 19.05 11.55 -28.10
N GLY A 74 19.59 11.37 -26.90
CA GLY A 74 20.22 12.44 -26.12
C GLY A 74 21.44 13.06 -26.79
N THR A 75 22.17 12.28 -27.57
CA THR A 75 23.44 12.68 -28.20
C THR A 75 23.34 12.96 -29.70
N ASN A 76 22.22 12.63 -30.36
CA ASN A 76 22.01 12.86 -31.79
C ASN A 76 20.86 13.85 -32.05
N PRO A 77 21.15 15.15 -32.21
CA PRO A 77 20.14 16.17 -32.48
C PRO A 77 19.35 15.95 -33.77
N GLN A 78 19.97 15.37 -34.82
CA GLN A 78 19.27 15.10 -36.08
C GLN A 78 18.22 14.01 -35.90
N LEU A 79 18.55 12.93 -35.18
CA LEU A 79 17.60 11.88 -34.84
C LEU A 79 16.45 12.40 -33.99
N ARG A 80 16.71 13.23 -32.97
CA ARG A 80 15.64 13.85 -32.17
C ARG A 80 14.71 14.70 -33.02
N GLN A 81 15.28 15.55 -33.88
CA GLN A 81 14.48 16.41 -34.74
C GLN A 81 13.64 15.59 -35.72
N GLN A 82 14.21 14.52 -36.29
CA GLN A 82 13.46 13.59 -37.14
C GLN A 82 12.26 12.99 -36.39
N LYS A 83 12.47 12.45 -35.18
CA LYS A 83 11.39 11.86 -34.39
C LYS A 83 10.33 12.85 -33.95
N ARG A 84 10.73 14.09 -33.64
CA ARG A 84 9.79 15.18 -33.34
C ARG A 84 8.89 15.49 -34.54
N MET A 85 9.44 15.52 -35.75
CA MET A 85 8.66 15.72 -36.98
C MET A 85 7.72 14.54 -37.27
N ASP A 86 8.19 13.30 -37.11
CA ASP A 86 7.38 12.09 -37.28
C ASP A 86 6.16 12.10 -36.34
N ILE A 87 6.39 12.35 -35.04
CA ILE A 87 5.33 12.41 -34.02
C ILE A 87 4.36 13.55 -34.35
N GLN A 88 4.87 14.73 -34.70
CA GLN A 88 4.03 15.87 -35.05
C GLN A 88 3.11 15.55 -36.24
N GLN A 89 3.65 14.96 -37.30
CA GLN A 89 2.88 14.59 -38.47
C GLN A 89 1.79 13.58 -38.12
N LYS A 90 2.11 12.53 -37.36
CA LYS A 90 1.16 11.47 -36.99
C LYS A 90 0.09 11.95 -36.02
N MET A 91 0.44 12.79 -35.06
CA MET A 91 -0.52 13.39 -34.12
C MET A 91 -1.51 14.34 -34.82
N ARG A 92 -1.07 15.07 -35.86
CA ARG A 92 -1.95 15.92 -36.69
C ARG A 92 -2.99 15.14 -37.49
N GLN A 93 -2.77 13.85 -37.73
CA GLN A 93 -3.71 12.97 -38.43
C GLN A 93 -4.85 12.48 -37.52
N THR A 94 -4.91 12.95 -36.26
CA THR A 94 -5.90 12.51 -35.26
C THR A 94 -5.89 10.99 -35.09
N PRO A 95 -4.83 10.43 -34.47
CA PRO A 95 -4.73 8.99 -34.23
C PRO A 95 -5.96 8.47 -33.46
N GLN A 96 -6.27 7.18 -33.62
CA GLN A 96 -7.52 6.61 -33.08
C GLN A 96 -7.68 6.79 -31.57
N PHE A 97 -6.58 6.83 -30.81
CA PHE A 97 -6.62 7.07 -29.37
C PHE A 97 -7.02 8.51 -28.97
N LEU A 98 -7.11 9.44 -29.91
CA LEU A 98 -7.67 10.79 -29.71
C LEU A 98 -9.08 10.95 -30.26
N ASP A 99 -9.60 9.96 -30.99
CA ASP A 99 -10.96 9.98 -31.54
C ASP A 99 -11.95 9.31 -30.58
N SER A 100 -12.43 10.11 -29.62
CA SER A 100 -13.41 9.65 -28.63
C SER A 100 -14.74 9.23 -29.25
N ARG A 101 -15.12 9.77 -30.41
CA ARG A 101 -16.37 9.43 -31.09
C ARG A 101 -16.28 8.03 -31.69
N SER A 102 -15.26 7.78 -32.50
CA SER A 102 -15.01 6.45 -33.08
C SER A 102 -14.82 5.39 -31.99
N TYR A 103 -14.17 5.73 -30.87
CA TYR A 103 -14.06 4.83 -29.72
C TYR A 103 -15.42 4.51 -29.08
N SER A 104 -16.25 5.54 -28.85
CA SER A 104 -17.57 5.38 -28.23
C SER A 104 -18.51 4.54 -29.10
N GLU A 105 -18.46 4.70 -30.42
CA GLU A 105 -19.23 3.90 -31.37
C GLU A 105 -18.84 2.40 -31.29
N LYS A 106 -17.53 2.10 -31.26
CA LYS A 106 -17.02 0.73 -31.10
C LYS A 106 -17.47 0.11 -29.76
N MET A 107 -17.36 0.87 -28.66
CA MET A 107 -17.79 0.42 -27.34
C MET A 107 -19.30 0.22 -27.25
N GLY A 108 -20.08 1.13 -27.83
CA GLY A 108 -21.55 1.03 -27.87
C GLY A 108 -22.01 -0.21 -28.63
N ALA A 109 -21.41 -0.51 -29.78
CA ALA A 109 -21.69 -1.72 -30.52
C ALA A 109 -21.35 -2.99 -29.72
N LEU A 110 -20.24 -2.98 -28.97
CA LEU A 110 -19.84 -4.07 -28.10
C LEU A 110 -20.83 -4.27 -26.94
N PHE A 111 -21.26 -3.20 -26.26
CA PHE A 111 -22.25 -3.30 -25.19
C PHE A 111 -23.60 -3.80 -25.69
N GLN A 112 -24.07 -3.32 -26.85
CA GLN A 112 -25.29 -3.83 -27.47
C GLN A 112 -25.18 -5.33 -27.78
N LYS A 113 -24.01 -5.79 -28.26
CA LYS A 113 -23.75 -7.21 -28.50
C LYS A 113 -23.82 -8.02 -27.20
N LEU A 114 -23.10 -7.60 -26.17
CA LEU A 114 -23.07 -8.27 -24.87
C LEU A 114 -24.46 -8.33 -24.23
N PHE A 115 -25.23 -7.25 -24.35
CA PHE A 115 -26.59 -7.19 -23.82
C PHE A 115 -27.54 -8.15 -24.55
N ARG A 116 -27.50 -8.21 -25.89
CA ARG A 116 -28.27 -9.18 -26.68
C ARG A 116 -27.91 -10.63 -26.31
N GLU A 117 -26.63 -10.90 -26.10
CA GLU A 117 -26.14 -12.22 -25.68
C GLU A 117 -26.68 -12.60 -24.29
N TRP A 118 -26.65 -11.67 -23.33
CA TRP A 118 -27.21 -11.87 -21.99
C TRP A 118 -28.73 -12.11 -21.99
N GLN A 119 -29.49 -11.41 -22.85
CA GLN A 119 -30.96 -11.57 -22.93
C GLN A 119 -31.42 -12.91 -23.51
N SER A 120 -30.53 -13.67 -24.15
CA SER A 120 -30.91 -14.92 -24.82
C SER A 120 -31.16 -16.04 -23.79
N PRO A 121 -32.33 -16.72 -23.77
CA PRO A 121 -32.61 -17.79 -22.83
C PRO A 121 -31.61 -18.94 -22.97
N GLY A 122 -30.91 -19.31 -21.89
CA GLY A 122 -29.87 -20.34 -21.89
C GLY A 122 -28.43 -19.83 -22.08
N SER A 123 -28.22 -18.51 -22.13
CA SER A 123 -26.90 -17.91 -22.15
C SER A 123 -26.19 -18.07 -20.79
N LYS A 124 -25.37 -19.10 -20.65
CA LYS A 124 -24.18 -18.98 -19.79
C LYS A 124 -23.28 -18.00 -20.52
N LEU A 125 -23.06 -16.80 -19.97
CA LEU A 125 -22.04 -15.86 -20.43
C LEU A 125 -20.67 -16.57 -20.36
N THR A 126 -20.40 -17.37 -21.38
CA THR A 126 -19.12 -18.02 -21.56
C THR A 126 -18.34 -16.98 -22.32
N ILE A 127 -17.49 -16.23 -21.62
CA ILE A 127 -16.49 -15.41 -22.27
C ILE A 127 -15.59 -16.38 -23.04
N LYS A 128 -15.94 -16.67 -24.29
CA LYS A 128 -15.06 -17.36 -25.21
C LYS A 128 -13.99 -16.33 -25.55
N SER A 129 -12.87 -16.41 -24.85
CA SER A 129 -11.66 -15.67 -25.17
C SER A 129 -11.20 -16.07 -26.58
N ASN A 130 -11.64 -15.33 -27.60
CA ASN A 130 -11.08 -15.40 -28.95
C ASN A 130 -9.69 -14.76 -28.96
N VAL A 131 -8.75 -15.35 -28.24
CA VAL A 131 -7.31 -15.02 -28.29
C VAL A 131 -6.66 -15.65 -29.54
N SER A 132 -7.40 -16.44 -30.31
CA SER A 132 -6.91 -17.26 -31.43
C SER A 132 -6.68 -16.55 -32.77
N GLN A 133 -6.77 -15.21 -32.86
CA GLN A 133 -6.48 -14.47 -34.11
C GLN A 133 -5.19 -13.64 -34.11
N PHE A 134 -4.42 -13.62 -33.03
CA PHE A 134 -3.03 -13.18 -33.10
C PHE A 134 -2.15 -14.39 -33.46
N PRO A 135 -1.08 -14.23 -34.25
CA PRO A 135 -0.16 -15.31 -34.55
C PRO A 135 0.54 -15.69 -33.26
N THR A 136 -0.08 -16.64 -32.58
CA THR A 136 0.32 -17.06 -31.26
C THR A 136 1.03 -18.37 -31.50
N GLN A 137 2.36 -18.33 -31.50
CA GLN A 137 3.11 -19.46 -30.98
C GLN A 137 2.75 -19.57 -29.49
N ILE A 138 1.53 -20.04 -29.20
CA ILE A 138 1.16 -20.60 -27.90
C ILE A 138 1.88 -21.93 -27.88
N GLY A 139 3.13 -21.88 -27.44
CA GLY A 139 3.65 -22.99 -26.67
C GLY A 139 2.61 -23.30 -25.61
N ARG A 140 2.31 -24.60 -25.48
CA ARG A 140 1.43 -25.21 -24.47
C ARG A 140 1.32 -24.36 -23.21
N ILE A 141 0.12 -24.27 -22.64
CA ILE A 141 -0.05 -23.88 -21.23
C ILE A 141 0.69 -24.93 -20.40
N GLU A 142 2.00 -24.75 -20.28
CA GLU A 142 2.74 -25.17 -19.12
C GLU A 142 2.21 -24.27 -17.99
N GLU A 143 1.84 -24.89 -16.88
CA GLU A 143 1.69 -24.19 -15.61
C GLU A 143 2.86 -23.20 -15.52
N ASP A 144 2.56 -21.90 -15.52
CA ASP A 144 3.60 -20.87 -15.47
C ASP A 144 4.22 -20.90 -14.07
N ARG A 145 5.14 -21.85 -13.87
CA ARG A 145 6.03 -22.02 -12.72
C ARG A 145 7.15 -20.97 -12.76
N SER A 146 6.89 -19.80 -13.31
CA SER A 146 7.86 -18.71 -13.33
C SER A 146 8.23 -18.34 -11.89
N PRO A 147 9.53 -18.20 -11.57
CA PRO A 147 9.99 -17.87 -10.23
C PRO A 147 9.43 -16.52 -9.78
N LEU A 148 9.28 -16.32 -8.46
CA LEU A 148 9.00 -15.01 -7.89
C LEU A 148 10.06 -14.01 -8.35
N THR A 149 9.67 -13.08 -9.22
CA THR A 149 10.55 -12.02 -9.70
C THR A 149 10.58 -10.86 -8.71
N PRO A 150 11.66 -10.07 -8.66
CA PRO A 150 11.70 -8.82 -7.89
C PRO A 150 10.49 -7.90 -8.18
N GLN A 151 10.03 -7.86 -9.43
CA GLN A 151 8.83 -7.10 -9.83
C GLN A 151 7.54 -7.58 -9.15
N LEU A 152 7.39 -8.89 -8.92
CA LEU A 152 6.25 -9.44 -8.18
C LEU A 152 6.32 -9.08 -6.68
N LEU A 153 7.54 -9.02 -6.11
CA LEU A 153 7.75 -8.60 -4.72
C LEU A 153 7.46 -7.10 -4.53
N ASP A 154 7.89 -6.26 -5.46
CA ASP A 154 7.57 -4.82 -5.47
C ASP A 154 6.07 -4.61 -5.61
N ARG A 155 5.42 -5.38 -6.48
CA ARG A 155 3.97 -5.32 -6.68
C ARG A 155 3.21 -5.76 -5.43
N LEU A 156 3.64 -6.85 -4.80
CA LEU A 156 3.08 -7.34 -3.55
C LEU A 156 3.21 -6.28 -2.45
N SER A 157 4.40 -5.68 -2.31
CA SER A 157 4.66 -4.60 -1.34
C SER A 157 3.77 -3.38 -1.59
N GLY A 158 3.63 -2.96 -2.85
CA GLY A 158 2.74 -1.86 -3.23
C GLY A 158 1.26 -2.14 -2.92
N CYS A 159 0.77 -3.35 -3.24
CA CYS A 159 -0.60 -3.75 -2.92
C CYS A 159 -0.82 -3.86 -1.42
N LEU A 160 0.17 -4.33 -0.66
CA LEU A 160 0.11 -4.39 0.80
C LEU A 160 0.01 -3.01 1.43
N ASN A 161 0.75 -2.03 0.93
CA ASN A 161 0.65 -0.65 1.42
C ASN A 161 -0.74 -0.08 1.16
N LEU A 162 -1.29 -0.29 -0.04
CA LEU A 162 -2.67 0.12 -0.37
C LEU A 162 -3.70 -0.61 0.51
N TYR A 163 -3.48 -1.90 0.78
CA TYR A 163 -4.37 -2.72 1.58
C TYR A 163 -4.37 -2.30 3.06
N GLN A 164 -3.24 -1.84 3.59
CA GLN A 164 -3.16 -1.26 4.92
C GLN A 164 -3.86 0.10 5.02
N ILE A 165 -3.91 0.86 3.93
CA ILE A 165 -4.61 2.16 3.83
C ILE A 165 -6.13 1.94 3.79
N ASP A 166 -6.60 1.02 2.95
CA ASP A 166 -8.02 0.66 2.83
C ASP A 166 -8.20 -0.86 2.65
N PRO A 167 -8.40 -1.61 3.74
CA PRO A 167 -8.65 -3.06 3.69
C PRO A 167 -9.98 -3.44 3.03
N SER A 168 -10.82 -2.46 2.67
CA SER A 168 -12.09 -2.65 1.97
C SER A 168 -12.03 -2.32 0.48
N ASP A 169 -10.91 -1.77 -0.01
CA ASP A 169 -10.72 -1.47 -1.43
C ASP A 169 -10.71 -2.74 -2.26
N ARG A 170 -11.78 -2.94 -3.02
CA ARG A 170 -11.98 -4.13 -3.86
C ARG A 170 -10.92 -4.26 -4.94
N THR A 171 -10.38 -3.14 -5.44
CA THR A 171 -9.33 -3.17 -6.46
C THR A 171 -8.05 -3.74 -5.87
N THR A 172 -7.60 -3.20 -4.75
CA THR A 172 -6.42 -3.71 -4.03
C THR A 172 -6.61 -5.16 -3.59
N ILE A 173 -7.77 -5.53 -3.03
CA ILE A 173 -8.06 -6.92 -2.65
C ILE A 173 -7.94 -7.85 -3.87
N SER A 174 -8.55 -7.49 -5.00
CA SER A 174 -8.54 -8.31 -6.21
C SER A 174 -7.15 -8.49 -6.82
N GLU A 175 -6.23 -7.55 -6.57
CA GLU A 175 -4.83 -7.65 -6.98
C GLU A 175 -3.98 -8.44 -5.97
N LEU A 176 -4.28 -8.33 -4.68
CA LEU A 176 -3.50 -8.93 -3.60
C LEU A 176 -3.78 -10.44 -3.45
N MET A 177 -5.01 -10.89 -3.69
CA MET A 177 -5.39 -12.31 -3.62
C MET A 177 -4.57 -13.23 -4.54
N PRO A 178 -4.39 -12.95 -5.85
CA PRO A 178 -3.57 -13.80 -6.72
C PRO A 178 -2.08 -13.74 -6.36
N LEU A 179 -1.59 -12.63 -5.80
CA LEU A 179 -0.20 -12.52 -5.33
C LEU A 179 0.04 -13.39 -4.08
N ARG A 180 -0.91 -13.39 -3.13
CA ARG A 180 -0.92 -14.32 -1.99
C ARG A 180 -0.82 -15.77 -2.46
N ARG A 181 -1.60 -16.14 -3.47
CA ARG A 181 -1.59 -17.50 -4.03
C ARG A 181 -0.25 -17.85 -4.66
N LYS A 182 0.29 -16.99 -5.52
CA LYS A 182 1.60 -17.21 -6.15
C LYS A 182 2.72 -17.37 -5.12
N LEU A 183 2.68 -16.60 -4.04
CA LEU A 183 3.66 -16.73 -2.95
C LEU A 183 3.54 -18.11 -2.26
N ALA A 184 2.32 -18.56 -1.97
CA ALA A 184 2.07 -19.89 -1.39
C ALA A 184 2.49 -21.03 -2.33
N GLU A 185 2.19 -20.92 -3.62
CA GLU A 185 2.62 -21.87 -4.65
C GLU A 185 4.15 -21.91 -4.75
N HIS A 186 4.81 -20.76 -4.73
CA HIS A 186 6.27 -20.69 -4.76
C HIS A 186 6.90 -21.38 -3.54
N LEU A 187 6.36 -21.20 -2.33
CA LEU A 187 6.85 -21.90 -1.14
C LEU A 187 6.90 -23.42 -1.34
N LEU A 188 5.92 -24.01 -2.03
CA LEU A 188 5.90 -25.45 -2.33
C LEU A 188 6.98 -25.90 -3.33
N THR A 189 7.50 -24.97 -4.15
CA THR A 189 8.58 -25.27 -5.09
C THR A 189 9.96 -25.30 -4.45
N ILE A 190 10.10 -24.73 -3.25
CA ILE A 190 11.38 -24.60 -2.54
C ILE A 190 11.70 -25.89 -1.80
N THR A 191 12.96 -26.33 -1.89
CA THR A 191 13.38 -27.51 -1.14
C THR A 191 13.44 -27.20 0.36
N PRO A 192 13.17 -28.16 1.26
CA PRO A 192 13.12 -27.88 2.71
C PRO A 192 14.43 -27.29 3.28
N HIS A 193 15.57 -27.60 2.67
CA HIS A 193 16.89 -27.13 3.12
C HIS A 193 17.16 -25.68 2.67
N GLU A 194 16.51 -25.20 1.61
CA GLU A 194 16.64 -23.83 1.10
C GLU A 194 15.61 -22.88 1.72
N LEU A 195 14.60 -23.43 2.41
CA LEU A 195 13.47 -22.67 2.93
C LEU A 195 13.89 -21.59 3.94
N GLU A 196 14.86 -21.87 4.81
CA GLU A 196 15.39 -20.88 5.76
C GLU A 196 16.09 -19.72 5.05
N ASN A 197 16.91 -20.01 4.02
CA ASN A 197 17.58 -18.98 3.23
C ASN A 197 16.57 -18.10 2.50
N LEU A 198 15.51 -18.71 1.93
CA LEU A 198 14.41 -17.96 1.32
C LEU A 198 13.68 -17.11 2.35
N TYR A 199 13.44 -17.63 3.56
CA TYR A 199 12.81 -16.88 4.64
C TYR A 199 13.63 -15.66 5.08
N GLN A 200 14.96 -15.75 5.04
CA GLN A 200 15.84 -14.63 5.38
C GLN A 200 15.98 -13.60 4.24
N SER A 201 15.57 -13.95 3.01
CA SER A 201 15.63 -13.08 1.83
C SER A 201 14.51 -12.04 1.75
N GLU A 202 14.54 -11.22 0.68
CA GLU A 202 13.46 -10.28 0.33
C GLU A 202 12.10 -10.98 0.11
N VAL A 203 12.10 -12.21 -0.41
CA VAL A 203 10.88 -13.02 -0.55
C VAL A 203 10.28 -13.30 0.83
N GLY A 204 11.12 -13.65 1.81
CA GLY A 204 10.70 -13.89 3.19
C GLY A 204 10.23 -12.63 3.89
N LYS A 205 10.81 -11.46 3.60
CA LYS A 205 10.29 -10.16 4.09
C LYS A 205 8.89 -9.90 3.56
N ALA A 206 8.66 -10.11 2.27
CA ALA A 206 7.35 -9.95 1.65
C ALA A 206 6.33 -10.96 2.21
N TYR A 207 6.76 -12.20 2.46
CA TYR A 207 5.95 -13.21 3.16
C TYR A 207 5.51 -12.75 4.54
N ARG A 208 6.45 -12.28 5.40
CA ARG A 208 6.11 -11.78 6.73
C ARG A 208 5.18 -10.57 6.69
N ALA A 209 5.41 -9.64 5.75
CA ALA A 209 4.53 -8.49 5.57
C ALA A 209 3.10 -8.90 5.18
N LEU A 210 2.96 -9.87 4.26
CA LEU A 210 1.67 -10.41 3.87
C LEU A 210 1.00 -11.17 5.03
N LEU A 211 1.75 -11.98 5.76
CA LEU A 211 1.27 -12.73 6.91
C LEU A 211 0.74 -11.81 8.02
N LYS A 212 1.37 -10.66 8.24
CA LYS A 212 0.95 -9.68 9.27
C LYS A 212 -0.09 -8.68 8.78
N SER A 213 -0.46 -8.72 7.49
CA SER A 213 -1.35 -7.72 6.89
C SER A 213 -2.82 -7.84 7.29
N GLY A 214 -3.25 -8.98 7.84
CA GLY A 214 -4.66 -9.25 8.12
C GLY A 214 -5.47 -9.70 6.90
N ILE A 215 -4.82 -9.94 5.76
CA ILE A 215 -5.45 -10.47 4.53
C ILE A 215 -6.22 -11.78 4.78
N GLN A 216 -5.88 -12.53 5.82
CA GLN A 216 -6.55 -13.77 6.22
C GLN A 216 -8.03 -13.55 6.60
N LYS A 217 -8.44 -12.30 6.87
CA LYS A 217 -9.84 -11.94 7.13
C LYS A 217 -10.68 -11.85 5.85
N GLN A 218 -10.03 -11.76 4.69
CA GLN A 218 -10.74 -11.69 3.40
C GLN A 218 -11.29 -13.07 3.02
N PRO A 219 -12.51 -13.15 2.45
CA PRO A 219 -13.09 -14.40 2.04
C PRO A 219 -12.23 -15.05 0.96
N ASN A 220 -12.00 -16.35 1.09
CA ASN A 220 -11.35 -17.14 0.04
C ASN A 220 -12.31 -17.27 -1.15
N ASP A 221 -11.78 -17.12 -2.37
CA ASP A 221 -12.54 -17.44 -3.58
C ASP A 221 -12.74 -18.97 -3.68
N ASN A 222 -13.74 -19.41 -4.43
CA ASN A 222 -14.05 -20.83 -4.64
C ASN A 222 -12.86 -21.64 -5.18
N ASN A 223 -11.92 -20.99 -5.89
CA ASN A 223 -10.69 -21.61 -6.40
C ASN A 223 -9.59 -21.80 -5.34
N ASP A 224 -9.66 -21.11 -4.21
CA ASP A 224 -8.68 -21.22 -3.12
C ASP A 224 -9.04 -22.34 -2.14
N GLY A 225 -10.32 -22.73 -2.05
CA GLY A 225 -10.77 -23.76 -1.09
C GLY A 225 -10.05 -25.11 -1.23
N LEU A 226 -9.92 -25.63 -2.46
CA LEU A 226 -9.20 -26.88 -2.73
C LEU A 226 -7.69 -26.75 -2.48
N PHE A 227 -7.11 -25.61 -2.83
CA PHE A 227 -5.69 -25.35 -2.64
C PHE A 227 -5.32 -25.25 -1.16
N VAL A 228 -6.12 -24.53 -0.37
CA VAL A 228 -5.95 -24.45 1.10
C VAL A 228 -6.11 -25.83 1.74
N GLN A 229 -7.08 -26.64 1.28
CA GLN A 229 -7.23 -28.00 1.77
C GLN A 229 -5.99 -28.86 1.49
N GLN A 230 -5.39 -28.73 0.30
CA GLN A 230 -4.15 -29.42 -0.06
C GLN A 230 -2.97 -28.98 0.84
N LEU A 231 -2.80 -27.66 1.03
CA LEU A 231 -1.77 -27.12 1.92
C LEU A 231 -1.94 -27.67 3.35
N THR A 232 -3.16 -27.66 3.87
CA THR A 232 -3.45 -28.18 5.21
C THR A 232 -3.12 -29.68 5.27
N GLN A 233 -3.54 -30.49 4.30
CA GLN A 233 -3.23 -31.92 4.29
C GLN A 233 -1.73 -32.22 4.24
N GLN A 234 -0.97 -31.44 3.47
CA GLN A 234 0.49 -31.59 3.36
C GLN A 234 1.24 -31.10 4.61
N GLY A 235 0.70 -30.08 5.30
CA GLY A 235 1.30 -29.49 6.51
C GLY A 235 0.89 -30.18 7.82
N VAL A 236 -0.26 -30.87 7.85
CA VAL A 236 -0.78 -31.55 9.05
C VAL A 236 0.23 -32.57 9.55
N GLY A 237 0.50 -32.53 10.85
CA GLY A 237 1.40 -33.48 11.51
C GLY A 237 2.88 -33.22 11.27
N LEU A 238 3.28 -32.27 10.41
CA LEU A 238 4.69 -31.95 10.15
C LEU A 238 5.57 -33.18 9.84
N THR A 239 4.98 -34.22 9.26
CA THR A 239 5.63 -35.52 9.01
C THR A 239 6.19 -35.63 7.59
N ASN A 240 5.71 -34.80 6.66
CA ASN A 240 6.20 -34.73 5.29
C ASN A 240 7.43 -33.79 5.20
N PRO A 241 8.47 -34.12 4.41
CA PRO A 241 9.57 -33.21 4.12
C PRO A 241 9.16 -31.77 3.74
N GLN A 242 8.06 -31.60 2.99
CA GLN A 242 7.54 -30.27 2.60
C GLN A 242 6.48 -29.71 3.56
N ALA A 243 6.27 -30.31 4.73
CA ALA A 243 5.18 -29.92 5.62
C ALA A 243 5.33 -28.49 6.16
N VAL A 244 6.56 -28.01 6.38
CA VAL A 244 6.80 -26.62 6.79
C VAL A 244 6.45 -25.65 5.66
N ASN A 245 6.80 -25.97 4.41
CA ASN A 245 6.41 -25.17 3.23
C ASN A 245 4.89 -25.06 3.13
N ALA A 246 4.20 -26.20 3.26
CA ALA A 246 2.76 -26.28 3.18
C ALA A 246 2.08 -25.55 4.34
N LEU A 247 2.62 -25.66 5.56
CA LEU A 247 2.17 -24.88 6.72
C LEU A 247 2.32 -23.38 6.47
N MET A 248 3.49 -22.92 6.02
CA MET A 248 3.72 -21.50 5.71
C MET A 248 2.73 -20.99 4.66
N GLY A 249 2.41 -21.80 3.65
CA GLY A 249 1.35 -21.51 2.68
C GLY A 249 -0.02 -21.38 3.35
N ALA A 250 -0.41 -22.35 4.18
CA ALA A 250 -1.69 -22.34 4.88
C ALA A 250 -1.85 -21.13 5.83
N MET A 251 -0.77 -20.69 6.49
CA MET A 251 -0.75 -19.51 7.37
C MET A 251 -1.21 -18.21 6.68
N LEU A 252 -1.12 -18.11 5.35
CA LEU A 252 -1.59 -16.94 4.59
C LEU A 252 -3.11 -16.93 4.38
N TYR A 253 -3.81 -18.03 4.69
CA TYR A 253 -5.23 -18.22 4.42
C TYR A 253 -6.08 -18.42 5.68
N TYR A 254 -5.51 -19.01 6.73
CA TYR A 254 -6.24 -19.25 7.97
C TYR A 254 -6.33 -17.97 8.81
N ALA A 255 -7.52 -17.69 9.33
CA ALA A 255 -7.72 -16.57 10.23
C ALA A 255 -6.78 -16.67 11.44
N PRO A 256 -6.26 -15.54 11.96
CA PRO A 256 -5.44 -15.52 13.16
C PRO A 256 -6.07 -16.36 14.29
N GLY A 257 -5.24 -17.11 15.01
CA GLY A 257 -5.68 -18.02 16.08
C GLY A 257 -6.29 -19.37 15.66
N THR A 258 -6.60 -19.60 14.37
CA THR A 258 -7.32 -20.83 13.94
C THR A 258 -6.44 -22.00 13.50
N LEU A 259 -5.19 -21.73 13.12
CA LEU A 259 -4.24 -22.75 12.64
C LEU A 259 -3.25 -23.14 13.74
N LYS A 260 -3.70 -23.97 14.70
CA LYS A 260 -2.91 -24.38 15.86
C LYS A 260 -2.03 -25.60 15.58
N VAL A 261 -0.74 -25.50 15.89
CA VAL A 261 0.25 -26.57 15.80
C VAL A 261 0.60 -27.05 17.22
N GLN A 262 0.28 -28.30 17.53
CA GLN A 262 0.62 -28.90 18.82
C GLN A 262 2.14 -28.95 19.02
N ASN A 263 2.62 -28.56 20.21
CA ASN A 263 4.04 -28.52 20.57
C ASN A 263 4.88 -27.78 19.52
N TYR A 264 4.38 -26.65 19.00
CA TYR A 264 5.00 -25.92 17.90
C TYR A 264 6.45 -25.52 18.19
N ARG A 265 6.83 -25.23 19.45
CA ARG A 265 8.21 -24.88 19.82
C ARG A 265 9.21 -26.02 19.59
N ASP A 266 8.75 -27.26 19.64
CA ASP A 266 9.59 -28.46 19.43
C ASP A 266 9.56 -28.94 17.97
N ARG A 267 8.62 -28.45 17.16
CA ARG A 267 8.32 -29.00 15.83
C ARG A 267 8.50 -28.00 14.68
N LEU A 268 8.40 -26.70 14.95
CA LEU A 268 8.65 -25.67 13.98
C LEU A 268 10.13 -25.25 13.99
N PRO A 269 10.68 -24.89 12.82
CA PRO A 269 12.01 -24.28 12.77
C PRO A 269 12.05 -22.98 13.59
N LYS A 270 13.14 -22.76 14.33
CA LYS A 270 13.30 -21.60 15.23
C LYS A 270 13.04 -20.26 14.55
N TRP A 271 13.43 -20.12 13.28
CA TRP A 271 13.25 -18.90 12.49
C TRP A 271 11.78 -18.59 12.14
N LEU A 272 10.87 -19.55 12.23
CA LEU A 272 9.43 -19.37 11.95
C LEU A 272 8.61 -19.12 13.21
N ILE A 273 9.10 -19.57 14.38
CA ILE A 273 8.33 -19.62 15.63
C ILE A 273 7.76 -18.26 16.01
N GLU A 274 8.55 -17.19 15.95
CA GLU A 274 8.12 -15.85 16.38
C GLU A 274 6.93 -15.34 15.54
N ASP A 275 7.02 -15.47 14.22
CA ASP A 275 5.97 -15.01 13.30
C ASP A 275 4.72 -15.91 13.35
N TYR A 276 4.90 -17.22 13.59
CA TYR A 276 3.78 -18.13 13.87
C TYR A 276 3.08 -17.78 15.19
N GLU A 277 3.83 -17.59 16.27
CA GLU A 277 3.31 -17.29 17.61
C GLU A 277 2.51 -15.98 17.58
N GLN A 278 3.06 -14.95 16.92
CA GLN A 278 2.42 -13.64 16.80
C GLN A 278 1.04 -13.71 16.12
N VAL A 279 0.84 -14.57 15.14
CA VAL A 279 -0.41 -14.63 14.35
C VAL A 279 -1.39 -15.69 14.89
N PHE A 280 -0.88 -16.81 15.39
CA PHE A 280 -1.71 -17.97 15.72
C PHE A 280 -1.75 -18.33 17.20
N GLU A 281 -0.82 -17.85 18.03
CA GLU A 281 -0.77 -18.18 19.47
C GLU A 281 -1.04 -16.99 20.39
N SER A 282 -0.89 -15.75 19.92
CA SER A 282 -1.37 -14.56 20.62
C SER A 282 -2.84 -14.71 20.99
N ASP A 283 -3.19 -14.57 22.26
CA ASP A 283 -4.57 -14.69 22.75
C ASP A 283 -5.48 -13.67 22.05
N ILE A 284 -6.21 -14.14 21.04
CA ILE A 284 -7.41 -13.45 20.57
C ILE A 284 -8.47 -13.75 21.63
N SER A 285 -8.68 -12.78 22.51
CA SER A 285 -9.71 -12.77 23.53
C SER A 285 -11.11 -12.93 22.92
N THR A 286 -11.52 -14.18 22.65
CA THR A 286 -12.93 -14.54 22.51
C THR A 286 -13.43 -15.02 23.87
N SER A 287 -14.27 -14.18 24.47
CA SER A 287 -15.28 -14.49 25.48
C SER A 287 -15.61 -15.99 25.63
N SER A 288 -15.22 -16.60 26.74
CA SER A 288 -16.09 -17.47 27.55
C SER A 288 -15.40 -17.88 28.85
N SER A 289 -16.17 -17.69 29.91
CA SER A 289 -16.04 -18.13 31.30
C SER A 289 -15.00 -19.22 31.66
N SER A 290 -14.26 -18.89 32.73
CA SER A 290 -13.83 -19.75 33.85
C SER A 290 -12.35 -20.14 33.93
N GLN A 291 -11.80 -19.81 35.11
CA GLN A 291 -10.63 -20.38 35.80
C GLN A 291 -9.29 -19.62 35.63
N PRO A 292 -8.29 -19.90 36.48
CA PRO A 292 -8.02 -19.22 37.74
C PRO A 292 -6.69 -18.44 37.71
N GLN A 293 -6.47 -17.61 38.74
CA GLN A 293 -5.26 -16.83 39.00
C GLN A 293 -3.97 -17.66 38.90
N VAL A 294 -2.90 -17.12 38.27
CA VAL A 294 -1.53 -16.97 38.86
C VAL A 294 -0.72 -15.85 38.16
N ALA A 295 -0.38 -14.81 38.95
CA ALA A 295 0.81 -13.95 39.00
C ALA A 295 1.24 -12.99 37.85
N ASN A 296 0.70 -11.76 37.92
CA ASN A 296 1.32 -10.43 37.88
C ASN A 296 2.67 -10.17 37.15
N SER A 297 2.57 -9.40 36.06
CA SER A 297 3.48 -8.32 35.63
C SER A 297 2.63 -7.21 34.97
N PRO A 298 2.99 -5.92 35.04
CA PRO A 298 2.01 -4.82 35.08
C PRO A 298 1.34 -4.53 33.73
N GLU A 299 0.01 -4.75 33.73
CA GLU A 299 -1.08 -4.01 33.07
C GLU A 299 -0.79 -3.18 31.81
N ILE A 300 -0.44 -3.79 30.68
CA ILE A 300 -0.61 -3.15 29.36
C ILE A 300 -2.06 -3.32 28.84
N SER A 301 -2.76 -4.36 29.30
CA SER A 301 -4.09 -4.75 28.80
C SER A 301 -5.24 -3.82 29.19
N ASN A 302 -5.04 -2.89 30.14
CA ASN A 302 -6.10 -1.99 30.66
C ASN A 302 -6.00 -0.55 30.14
N LEU A 303 -4.99 -0.20 29.33
CA LEU A 303 -4.87 1.15 28.79
C LEU A 303 -5.84 1.35 27.60
N PRO A 304 -6.48 2.53 27.48
CA PRO A 304 -7.37 2.81 26.35
C PRO A 304 -6.58 2.73 25.04
N GLN A 305 -7.10 2.00 24.06
CA GLN A 305 -6.49 1.85 22.74
C GLN A 305 -7.35 2.50 21.65
N LEU A 306 -6.70 3.22 20.74
CA LEU A 306 -7.32 3.65 19.49
C LEU A 306 -7.30 2.48 18.50
N SER A 307 -8.35 2.38 17.66
CA SER A 307 -8.41 1.32 16.67
C SER A 307 -7.32 1.51 15.61
N ILE A 308 -6.88 0.41 15.02
CA ILE A 308 -5.86 0.44 13.96
C ILE A 308 -6.40 1.20 12.74
N GLU A 309 -7.71 1.10 12.46
CA GLU A 309 -8.38 1.86 11.39
C GLU A 309 -8.25 3.37 11.62
N PHE A 310 -8.48 3.84 12.86
CA PHE A 310 -8.29 5.25 13.21
C PHE A 310 -6.83 5.69 13.00
N LEU A 311 -5.87 4.90 13.48
CA LEU A 311 -4.44 5.21 13.38
C LEU A 311 -3.94 5.25 11.93
N ASN A 312 -4.44 4.35 11.07
CA ASN A 312 -4.10 4.34 9.65
C ASN A 312 -4.79 5.48 8.90
N ARG A 313 -6.04 5.78 9.25
CA ARG A 313 -6.76 6.90 8.65
C ARG A 313 -6.08 8.23 8.95
N LEU A 314 -5.67 8.44 10.20
CA LEU A 314 -4.89 9.61 10.61
C LEU A 314 -3.59 9.76 9.81
N LEU A 315 -2.80 8.69 9.67
CA LEU A 315 -1.58 8.75 8.87
C LEU A 315 -1.86 9.06 7.40
N GLY A 316 -2.87 8.41 6.82
CA GLY A 316 -3.25 8.62 5.42
C GLY A 316 -3.64 10.07 5.15
N CYS A 317 -4.47 10.66 6.01
CA CYS A 317 -4.87 12.06 5.90
C CYS A 317 -3.69 13.01 6.10
N VAL A 318 -2.76 12.72 7.03
CA VAL A 318 -1.54 13.51 7.22
C VAL A 318 -0.68 13.51 5.96
N ASN A 319 -0.42 12.34 5.37
CA ASN A 319 0.39 12.23 4.15
C ASN A 319 -0.28 12.95 2.97
N LEU A 320 -1.60 12.85 2.82
CA LEU A 320 -2.34 13.55 1.77
C LEU A 320 -2.29 15.06 1.95
N TYR A 321 -2.37 15.56 3.18
CA TYR A 321 -2.23 16.97 3.49
C TYR A 321 -0.81 17.48 3.20
N GLU A 322 0.24 16.69 3.45
CA GLU A 322 1.61 17.05 3.06
C GLU A 322 1.79 17.15 1.53
N ILE A 323 1.06 16.32 0.77
CA ILE A 323 1.10 16.34 -0.70
C ILE A 323 0.30 17.52 -1.27
N ASP A 324 -0.91 17.75 -0.76
CA ASP A 324 -1.79 18.85 -1.17
C ASP A 324 -2.49 19.49 0.05
N PRO A 325 -1.89 20.53 0.64
CA PRO A 325 -2.48 21.25 1.77
C PRO A 325 -3.74 22.05 1.41
N SER A 326 -4.15 22.11 0.14
CA SER A 326 -5.29 22.88 -0.31
C SER A 326 -6.59 22.08 -0.43
N GLU A 327 -6.53 20.76 -0.25
CA GLU A 327 -7.68 19.85 -0.43
C GLU A 327 -8.68 19.95 0.74
N PRO A 328 -9.89 20.54 0.55
CA PRO A 328 -10.80 20.85 1.66
C PRO A 328 -11.35 19.63 2.38
N SER A 329 -11.51 18.51 1.67
CA SER A 329 -12.03 17.27 2.24
C SER A 329 -11.05 16.67 3.26
N ILE A 330 -9.75 16.70 2.96
CA ILE A 330 -8.69 16.20 3.83
C ILE A 330 -8.51 17.13 5.04
N ILE A 331 -8.58 18.45 4.86
CA ILE A 331 -8.50 19.41 5.97
C ILE A 331 -9.64 19.18 6.97
N SER A 332 -10.87 19.06 6.48
CA SER A 332 -12.06 18.82 7.31
C SER A 332 -11.91 17.52 8.13
N GLU A 333 -11.44 16.45 7.49
CA GLU A 333 -11.24 15.18 8.16
C GLU A 333 -10.09 15.21 9.18
N LEU A 334 -8.98 15.88 8.86
CA LEU A 334 -7.88 16.06 9.82
C LEU A 334 -8.31 16.87 11.04
N HIS A 335 -9.22 17.84 10.92
CA HIS A 335 -9.80 18.49 12.09
C HIS A 335 -10.55 17.50 13.00
N GLN A 336 -11.36 16.60 12.43
CA GLN A 336 -12.08 15.57 13.19
C GLN A 336 -11.13 14.58 13.86
N LEU A 337 -10.13 14.08 13.13
CA LEU A 337 -9.17 13.12 13.64
C LEU A 337 -8.26 13.73 14.71
N ARG A 338 -7.79 14.98 14.51
CA ARG A 338 -7.04 15.74 15.53
C ARG A 338 -7.86 15.88 16.81
N ARG A 339 -9.16 16.19 16.69
CA ARG A 339 -10.05 16.32 17.83
C ARG A 339 -10.19 15.01 18.62
N GLN A 340 -10.45 13.90 17.93
CA GLN A 340 -10.55 12.58 18.55
C GLN A 340 -9.23 12.13 19.20
N LEU A 341 -8.08 12.40 18.56
CA LEU A 341 -6.77 12.11 19.12
C LEU A 341 -6.49 12.93 20.39
N SER A 342 -6.92 14.18 20.41
CA SER A 342 -6.78 15.06 21.58
C SER A 342 -7.62 14.57 22.76
N GLU A 343 -8.87 14.18 22.51
CA GLU A 343 -9.74 13.59 23.53
C GLU A 343 -9.22 12.23 24.04
N TYR A 344 -8.58 11.46 23.17
CA TYR A 344 -7.91 10.23 23.55
C TYR A 344 -6.80 10.50 24.57
N TRP A 345 -5.88 11.43 24.28
CA TRP A 345 -4.80 11.75 25.21
C TRP A 345 -5.29 12.24 26.57
N LEU A 346 -6.41 12.98 26.62
CA LEU A 346 -7.01 13.42 27.89
C LEU A 346 -7.56 12.25 28.75
N LYS A 347 -7.92 11.12 28.13
CA LYS A 347 -8.47 9.93 28.82
C LYS A 347 -7.38 8.95 29.28
N VAL A 348 -6.15 9.09 28.78
CA VAL A 348 -5.04 8.21 29.13
C VAL A 348 -4.59 8.47 30.58
N PRO A 349 -4.42 7.43 31.42
CA PRO A 349 -3.78 7.57 32.73
C PRO A 349 -2.36 8.14 32.61
N THR A 350 -1.98 9.04 33.51
CA THR A 350 -0.71 9.79 33.42
C THR A 350 0.54 8.91 33.46
N ASP A 351 0.47 7.80 34.20
CA ASP A 351 1.49 6.76 34.29
C ASP A 351 1.61 5.90 33.02
N GLY A 352 0.56 5.84 32.20
CA GLY A 352 0.55 5.14 30.91
C GLY A 352 0.99 5.98 29.71
N LEU A 353 1.18 7.30 29.89
CA LEU A 353 1.47 8.23 28.80
C LEU A 353 2.75 7.88 28.04
N GLU A 354 3.86 7.64 28.74
CA GLU A 354 5.15 7.36 28.10
C GLU A 354 5.09 6.07 27.25
N THR A 355 4.45 5.03 27.79
CA THR A 355 4.29 3.74 27.11
C THR A 355 3.50 3.90 25.82
N LEU A 356 2.36 4.62 25.86
CA LEU A 356 1.54 4.86 24.68
C LEU A 356 2.19 5.83 23.69
N TYR A 357 2.95 6.81 24.18
CA TYR A 357 3.70 7.74 23.34
C TYR A 357 4.83 7.05 22.57
N LYS A 358 5.43 5.99 23.11
CA LYS A 358 6.42 5.17 22.39
C LYS A 358 5.79 4.12 21.45
N ALA A 359 4.49 3.88 21.58
CA ALA A 359 3.75 2.92 20.76
C ALA A 359 3.30 3.51 19.41
N GLU A 360 2.49 2.75 18.66
CA GLU A 360 2.02 3.16 17.32
C GLU A 360 1.18 4.45 17.37
N VAL A 361 0.35 4.63 18.41
CA VAL A 361 -0.45 5.85 18.60
C VAL A 361 0.41 7.10 18.74
N GLY A 362 1.52 7.01 19.49
CA GLY A 362 2.47 8.10 19.62
C GLY A 362 3.21 8.41 18.32
N ARG A 363 3.56 7.38 17.53
CA ARG A 363 4.11 7.59 16.18
C ARG A 363 3.13 8.35 15.26
N ARG A 364 1.83 8.06 15.34
CA ARG A 364 0.80 8.81 14.58
C ARG A 364 0.63 10.24 15.08
N TYR A 365 0.67 10.42 16.40
CA TYR A 365 0.66 11.74 17.01
C TYR A 365 1.84 12.60 16.53
N GLN A 366 3.06 12.05 16.53
CA GLN A 366 4.27 12.73 16.07
C GLN A 366 4.20 13.11 14.58
N ALA A 367 3.61 12.25 13.73
CA ALA A 367 3.40 12.56 12.32
C ALA A 367 2.47 13.76 12.13
N LEU A 368 1.32 13.78 12.81
CA LEU A 368 0.41 14.93 12.79
C LEU A 368 1.06 16.20 13.35
N LEU A 369 1.86 16.08 14.42
CA LEU A 369 2.55 17.21 15.02
C LEU A 369 3.61 17.81 14.07
N LYS A 370 4.22 17.01 13.20
CA LYS A 370 5.28 17.45 12.27
C LYS A 370 4.74 17.94 10.92
N SER A 371 3.48 17.65 10.58
CA SER A 371 2.90 17.99 9.28
C SER A 371 2.64 19.49 9.08
N GLY A 372 2.70 20.29 10.14
CA GLY A 372 2.41 21.73 10.09
C GLY A 372 0.92 22.07 10.07
N PHE A 373 0.04 21.08 10.25
CA PHE A 373 -1.42 21.27 10.30
C PHE A 373 -1.88 22.23 11.40
N GLN A 374 -1.02 22.58 12.37
CA GLN A 374 -1.29 23.61 13.38
C GLN A 374 -1.51 25.01 12.77
N LYS A 375 -1.10 25.25 11.52
CA LYS A 375 -1.34 26.51 10.81
C LYS A 375 -2.80 26.70 10.39
N GLU A 376 -3.56 25.61 10.28
CA GLU A 376 -4.98 25.66 9.91
C GLU A 376 -5.81 26.31 11.00
N SER A 377 -6.81 27.10 10.59
CA SER A 377 -7.70 27.78 11.52
C SER A 377 -8.44 26.78 12.41
N ILE A 378 -8.50 27.06 13.71
CA ILE A 378 -9.27 26.23 14.65
C ILE A 378 -10.77 26.40 14.33
N PRO A 379 -11.51 25.30 14.05
CA PRO A 379 -12.94 25.37 13.82
C PRO A 379 -13.68 26.01 14.99
N GLU A 380 -14.74 26.80 14.71
CA GLU A 380 -15.56 27.45 15.75
C GLU A 380 -16.08 26.42 16.78
N THR A 381 -16.41 25.21 16.34
CA THR A 381 -16.90 24.11 17.19
C THR A 381 -15.86 23.61 18.19
N ASP A 382 -14.57 23.84 17.94
CA ASP A 382 -13.47 23.36 18.78
C ASP A 382 -12.91 24.45 19.70
N ARG A 383 -13.26 25.73 19.53
CA ARG A 383 -12.63 26.84 20.26
C ARG A 383 -12.73 26.72 21.78
N THR A 384 -13.91 26.39 22.31
CA THR A 384 -14.11 26.24 23.76
C THR A 384 -13.26 25.11 24.32
N PHE A 385 -13.24 23.96 23.63
CA PHE A 385 -12.40 22.83 24.03
C PHE A 385 -10.92 23.17 24.01
N VAL A 386 -10.43 23.84 22.95
CA VAL A 386 -9.02 24.23 22.86
C VAL A 386 -8.66 25.21 23.98
N GLN A 387 -9.54 26.14 24.35
CA GLN A 387 -9.34 27.03 25.50
C GLN A 387 -9.23 26.26 26.82
N GLU A 388 -10.13 25.30 27.06
CA GLU A 388 -10.14 24.47 28.27
C GLU A 388 -8.84 23.65 28.42
N ILE A 389 -8.42 22.93 27.37
CA ILE A 389 -7.18 22.13 27.43
C ILE A 389 -5.95 23.01 27.59
N THR A 390 -5.95 24.22 27.04
CA THR A 390 -4.82 25.16 27.16
C THR A 390 -4.69 25.70 28.58
N GLN A 391 -5.83 25.98 29.23
CA GLN A 391 -5.85 26.38 30.63
C GLN A 391 -5.33 25.26 31.54
N ILE A 392 -5.74 24.01 31.28
CA ILE A 392 -5.25 22.84 32.03
C ILE A 392 -3.75 22.62 31.80
N ALA A 393 -3.28 22.70 30.55
CA ALA A 393 -1.87 22.51 30.18
C ALA A 393 -0.96 23.56 30.84
N SER A 394 -1.47 24.78 31.03
CA SER A 394 -0.72 25.87 31.66
C SER A 394 -0.54 25.68 33.17
N SER A 395 -1.45 24.96 33.83
CA SER A 395 -1.43 24.73 35.27
C SER A 395 -0.53 23.53 35.65
N SER A 396 0.69 23.80 36.08
CA SER A 396 1.65 22.76 36.53
C SER A 396 1.19 21.95 37.74
N ALA A 397 0.18 22.43 38.48
CA ALA A 397 -0.41 21.70 39.62
C ALA A 397 -1.54 20.75 39.21
N HIS A 398 -2.00 20.78 37.95
CA HIS A 398 -3.11 19.92 37.51
C HIS A 398 -2.62 18.49 37.23
N PRO A 399 -3.31 17.45 37.74
CA PRO A 399 -2.91 16.05 37.54
C PRO A 399 -2.78 15.66 36.06
N GLN A 400 -3.65 16.18 35.19
CA GLN A 400 -3.64 15.90 33.74
C GLN A 400 -2.94 16.98 32.89
N SER A 401 -2.09 17.80 33.49
CA SER A 401 -1.40 18.89 32.77
C SER A 401 -0.59 18.38 31.57
N LEU A 402 0.08 17.22 31.68
CA LEU A 402 0.82 16.59 30.59
C LEU A 402 -0.10 16.06 29.47
N ASN A 403 -1.24 15.46 29.82
CA ASN A 403 -2.24 15.02 28.84
C ASN A 403 -2.78 16.21 28.03
N ALA A 404 -3.12 17.28 28.74
CA ALA A 404 -3.62 18.50 28.14
C ALA A 404 -2.55 19.19 27.29
N MET A 405 -1.27 19.09 27.66
CA MET A 405 -0.16 19.58 26.85
C MET A 405 -0.04 18.83 25.53
N LEU A 406 -0.08 17.50 25.55
CA LEU A 406 -0.09 16.68 24.33
C LEU A 406 -1.23 17.09 23.39
N ALA A 407 -2.43 17.28 23.93
CA ALA A 407 -3.58 17.74 23.16
C ALA A 407 -3.37 19.17 22.60
N ALA A 408 -2.94 20.11 23.43
CA ALA A 408 -2.78 21.52 23.05
C ALA A 408 -1.72 21.74 21.96
N MET A 409 -0.63 20.98 21.97
CA MET A 409 0.43 21.05 20.95
C MET A 409 -0.07 20.76 19.52
N LEU A 410 -1.20 20.09 19.34
CA LEU A 410 -1.78 19.84 18.00
C LEU A 410 -2.53 21.05 17.42
N TYR A 411 -2.79 22.09 18.21
CA TYR A 411 -3.63 23.24 17.80
C TYR A 411 -2.87 24.55 17.65
N TYR A 412 -1.68 24.66 18.23
CA TYR A 412 -0.95 25.91 18.24
C TYR A 412 0.34 25.85 17.43
N THR A 413 0.61 26.93 16.73
CA THR A 413 1.89 27.15 16.06
C THR A 413 2.99 27.56 17.06
N PRO A 414 4.27 27.50 16.66
CA PRO A 414 5.40 27.88 17.52
C PRO A 414 5.31 29.31 18.09
N SER A 415 4.68 30.23 17.37
CA SER A 415 4.47 31.61 17.82
C SER A 415 3.35 31.76 18.85
N GLN A 416 2.47 30.76 18.98
CA GLN A 416 1.26 30.83 19.81
C GLN A 416 1.39 30.01 21.11
N LEU A 417 2.24 28.98 21.14
CA LEU A 417 2.46 28.14 22.31
C LEU A 417 3.95 28.05 22.67
N LYS A 418 4.36 28.85 23.66
CA LYS A 418 5.72 28.81 24.22
C LYS A 418 5.68 28.40 25.69
N ILE A 419 6.27 27.25 25.99
CA ILE A 419 6.37 26.72 27.35
C ILE A 419 7.63 27.31 27.98
N GLN A 420 7.48 28.12 29.02
CA GLN A 420 8.62 28.64 29.76
C GLN A 420 9.32 27.48 30.49
N ASN A 421 10.64 27.42 30.38
CA ASN A 421 11.49 26.37 30.95
C ASN A 421 11.00 24.96 30.56
N ALA A 422 10.79 24.72 29.26
CA ALA A 422 10.21 23.47 28.74
C ALA A 422 10.95 22.21 29.24
N ARG A 423 12.28 22.24 29.33
CA ARG A 423 13.09 21.13 29.87
C ARG A 423 12.82 20.76 31.32
N ASP A 424 12.34 21.71 32.12
CA ASP A 424 11.99 21.48 33.52
C ASP A 424 10.54 20.99 33.68
N ARG A 425 9.69 21.22 32.66
CA ARG A 425 8.25 20.96 32.71
C ARG A 425 7.82 19.74 31.89
N LEU A 426 8.58 19.37 30.86
CA LEU A 426 8.27 18.25 29.98
C LEU A 426 9.20 17.07 30.25
N PRO A 427 8.68 15.85 30.22
CA PRO A 427 9.50 14.66 30.36
C PRO A 427 10.42 14.46 29.15
N GLY A 428 11.53 13.75 29.37
CA GLY A 428 12.57 13.52 28.35
C GLY A 428 12.06 12.86 27.06
N TRP A 429 10.99 12.07 27.14
CA TRP A 429 10.39 11.42 25.97
C TRP A 429 9.53 12.35 25.10
N LEU A 430 9.13 13.53 25.61
CA LEU A 430 8.32 14.52 24.89
C LEU A 430 9.13 15.76 24.49
N ILE A 431 10.13 16.13 25.28
CA ILE A 431 10.87 17.38 25.11
C ILE A 431 11.55 17.48 23.73
N GLU A 432 12.08 16.39 23.18
CA GLU A 432 12.73 16.41 21.87
C GLU A 432 11.77 16.76 20.73
N ASP A 433 10.54 16.23 20.77
CA ASP A 433 9.52 16.55 19.78
C ASP A 433 8.95 17.96 20.00
N TYR A 434 8.87 18.42 21.25
CA TYR A 434 8.53 19.81 21.55
C TYR A 434 9.56 20.79 20.97
N GLU A 435 10.84 20.63 21.31
CA GLU A 435 11.92 21.51 20.83
C GLU A 435 12.00 21.53 19.30
N ARG A 436 11.86 20.36 18.66
CA ARG A 436 11.88 20.23 17.20
C ARG A 436 10.77 21.03 16.52
N VAL A 437 9.57 21.05 17.09
CA VAL A 437 8.41 21.68 16.46
C VAL A 437 8.25 23.15 16.89
N PHE A 438 8.53 23.47 18.16
CA PHE A 438 8.20 24.76 18.78
C PHE A 438 9.40 25.68 19.05
N GLU A 439 10.64 25.17 19.02
CA GLU A 439 11.85 25.96 19.32
C GLU A 439 12.84 26.08 18.16
N GLN A 440 12.62 25.39 17.04
CA GLN A 440 13.37 25.64 15.80
C GLN A 440 12.90 26.95 15.15
N LEU A 441 13.68 28.02 15.35
CA LEU A 441 13.58 29.29 14.63
C LEU A 441 14.40 29.26 13.34
#